data_AF-U6DES0-F1
#
_entry.id   AF-U6DES0-F1
#
_cell.length_a   1.000
_cell.length_b   1.000
_cell.length_c   1.000
_cell.angle_alpha   90.00
_cell.angle_beta   90.00
_cell.angle_gamma   90.00
#
_symmetry.space_group_name_H-M   'P 1'
#
loop_
_entity.id
_entity.type
_entity.pdbx_description
1 polymer ?
#
loop_
_entity_poly.entity_id
_entity_poly.type
_entity_poly.pdbx_seq_one_letter_code
_entity_poly.pdbx_strand_id
1 'polypeptide(L)'
;SIRLCVAGERPQLRTPDFSPVTLASVAPVFTVTKFDKEGNVTSFEKKKTDLYQELGLQARDLRFQHVMSITTRNNRIIMRMEYLKAVITPECLLILDYRNLNLEQWLFRELPSQLAGEGQLVTYPLPFEFRAIEALLQYWISTLQGKLSILQPLILETLEALVDPKHSSVDRSKLHILLQNGKS
;
A
#
# COMPACT_ATOMS: atom_id res chain seq x y z
N SER A 1 30.03 79.97 15.62
CA SER A 1 28.66 79.40 15.62
C SER A 1 28.52 78.37 14.53
N ILE A 2 28.17 77.15 14.95
CA ILE A 2 28.07 75.91 14.16
C ILE A 2 26.72 75.89 13.42
N ARG A 3 26.69 75.50 12.13
CA ARG A 3 25.45 75.26 11.36
C ARG A 3 25.27 73.75 11.16
N LEU A 4 24.19 73.21 11.74
CA LEU A 4 23.67 71.87 11.49
C LEU A 4 22.94 71.82 10.14
N CYS A 5 23.24 70.79 9.34
CA CYS A 5 22.36 70.30 8.27
C CYS A 5 21.34 69.32 8.87
N VAL A 6 20.07 69.41 8.44
CA VAL A 6 19.02 68.42 8.76
C VAL A 6 18.43 67.86 7.48
N ALA A 7 18.19 66.56 7.56
CA ALA A 7 17.84 65.56 6.56
C ALA A 7 16.44 65.67 5.95
N GLY A 8 16.28 65.00 4.79
CA GLY A 8 15.00 64.67 4.19
C GLY A 8 15.14 63.73 2.98
N GLU A 9 15.48 62.46 3.22
CA GLU A 9 15.42 61.41 2.18
C GLU A 9 14.18 60.53 2.38
N ARG A 10 13.38 60.37 1.31
CA ARG A 10 12.23 59.47 1.23
C ARG A 10 12.72 58.07 0.81
N PRO A 11 12.33 56.97 1.47
CA PRO A 11 12.74 55.64 1.05
C PRO A 11 12.01 55.23 -0.24
N GLN A 12 12.75 54.99 -1.32
CA GLN A 12 12.21 54.32 -2.50
C GLN A 12 12.00 52.83 -2.21
N LEU A 13 10.78 52.36 -2.48
CA LEU A 13 10.34 50.98 -2.31
C LEU A 13 11.04 50.10 -3.35
N ARG A 14 11.97 49.26 -2.89
CA ARG A 14 12.69 48.27 -3.71
C ARG A 14 11.73 47.13 -4.06
N THR A 15 11.32 47.02 -5.32
CA THR A 15 10.63 45.84 -5.83
C THR A 15 11.59 44.64 -5.77
N PRO A 16 11.24 43.52 -5.11
CA PRO A 16 12.03 42.32 -5.20
C PRO A 16 11.81 41.69 -6.58
N ASP A 17 12.91 41.42 -7.28
CA ASP A 17 12.92 40.62 -8.50
C ASP A 17 12.25 39.26 -8.23
N PHE A 18 11.04 39.08 -8.75
CA PHE A 18 10.41 37.78 -8.85
C PHE A 18 11.18 36.99 -9.90
N SER A 19 12.24 36.33 -9.46
CA SER A 19 12.74 35.14 -10.15
C SER A 19 11.59 34.13 -10.21
N PRO A 20 11.25 33.58 -11.38
CA PRO A 20 10.27 32.50 -11.44
C PRO A 20 10.86 31.35 -10.62
N VAL A 21 10.21 31.01 -9.52
CA VAL A 21 10.43 29.75 -8.81
C VAL A 21 10.11 28.67 -9.83
N THR A 22 11.15 28.11 -10.44
CA THR A 22 11.04 26.92 -11.27
C THR A 22 10.35 25.89 -10.40
N LEU A 23 9.11 25.55 -10.73
CA LEU A 23 8.35 24.48 -10.08
C LEU A 23 9.16 23.21 -10.34
N ALA A 24 10.07 22.87 -9.44
CA ALA A 24 10.90 21.69 -9.56
C ALA A 24 9.93 20.51 -9.59
N SER A 25 9.76 19.91 -10.77
CA SER A 25 8.96 18.71 -10.94
C SER A 25 9.60 17.62 -10.09
N VAL A 26 9.11 17.45 -8.86
CA VAL A 26 9.60 16.42 -7.95
C VAL A 26 9.39 15.09 -8.64
N ALA A 27 10.49 14.43 -9.00
CA ALA A 27 10.43 13.13 -9.64
C ALA A 27 9.66 12.16 -8.72
N PRO A 28 8.73 11.37 -9.25
CA PRO A 28 7.94 10.49 -8.41
C PRO A 28 8.86 9.48 -7.70
N VAL A 29 8.59 9.27 -6.41
CA VAL A 29 9.33 8.34 -5.55
C VAL A 29 8.44 7.20 -5.08
N PHE A 30 9.05 6.07 -4.75
CA PHE A 30 8.47 4.98 -3.98
C PHE A 30 9.01 5.06 -2.56
N THR A 31 8.14 4.81 -1.57
CA THR A 31 8.58 4.36 -0.25
C THR A 31 8.72 2.85 -0.31
N VAL A 32 9.92 2.35 -0.02
CA VAL A 32 10.25 0.93 -0.10
C VAL A 32 10.55 0.43 1.29
N THR A 33 9.86 -0.63 1.70
CA THR A 33 10.20 -1.40 2.91
C THR A 33 10.80 -2.72 2.45
N LYS A 34 12.06 -2.94 2.81
CA LYS A 34 12.84 -4.11 2.46
C LYS A 34 12.95 -5.04 3.66
N PHE A 35 12.68 -6.32 3.41
CA PHE A 35 12.89 -7.43 4.32
C PHE A 35 13.96 -8.35 3.74
N ASP A 36 14.97 -8.72 4.53
CA ASP A 36 15.98 -9.71 4.14
C ASP A 36 15.63 -11.12 4.64
N LYS A 37 16.55 -12.07 4.42
CA LYS A 37 16.37 -13.49 4.76
C LYS A 37 16.29 -13.75 6.25
N GLU A 38 16.92 -12.89 7.04
CA GLU A 38 16.99 -12.95 8.50
C GLU A 38 15.79 -12.24 9.15
N GLY A 39 14.92 -11.61 8.34
CA GLY A 39 13.76 -10.87 8.82
C GLY A 39 14.07 -9.43 9.22
N ASN A 40 15.27 -8.91 8.97
CA ASN A 40 15.57 -7.51 9.26
C ASN A 40 14.79 -6.60 8.31
N VAL A 41 14.31 -5.48 8.86
CA VAL A 41 13.46 -4.54 8.14
C VAL A 41 14.18 -3.20 7.98
N THR A 42 14.24 -2.70 6.75
CA THR A 42 14.77 -1.36 6.44
C THR A 42 13.79 -0.62 5.55
N SER A 43 13.70 0.71 5.71
CA SER A 43 12.83 1.55 4.88
C SER A 43 13.63 2.69 4.24
N PHE A 44 13.38 2.94 2.96
CA PHE A 44 14.03 4.01 2.21
C PHE A 44 13.12 4.57 1.11
N GLU A 45 13.39 5.78 0.65
CA GLU A 45 12.73 6.35 -0.51
C GLU A 45 13.62 6.23 -1.75
N LYS A 46 13.02 5.92 -2.91
CA LYS A 46 13.76 5.79 -4.17
C LYS A 46 12.94 6.32 -5.34
N LYS A 47 13.58 7.04 -6.26
CA LYS A 47 12.93 7.47 -7.51
C LYS A 47 12.44 6.26 -8.29
N LYS A 48 11.24 6.35 -8.85
CA LYS A 48 10.61 5.23 -9.56
C LYS A 48 11.47 4.74 -10.72
N THR A 49 12.07 5.66 -11.48
CA THR A 49 12.98 5.37 -12.59
C THR A 49 14.17 4.54 -12.16
N ASP A 50 14.79 4.91 -11.05
CA ASP A 50 16.02 4.30 -10.56
C ASP A 50 15.72 2.90 -10.01
N LEU A 51 14.57 2.74 -9.33
CA LEU A 51 14.09 1.44 -8.88
C LEU A 51 13.78 0.52 -10.06
N TYR A 52 13.14 1.01 -11.13
CA TYR A 52 12.89 0.20 -12.32
C TYR A 52 14.19 -0.30 -12.95
N GLN A 53 15.18 0.59 -13.10
CA GLN A 53 16.47 0.23 -13.69
C GLN A 53 17.25 -0.77 -12.84
N GLU A 54 17.36 -0.53 -11.53
CA GLU A 54 18.01 -1.45 -10.59
C GLU A 54 17.32 -2.82 -10.56
N LEU A 55 15.98 -2.81 -10.64
CA LEU A 55 15.21 -4.04 -10.62
C LEU A 55 15.10 -4.72 -12.00
N GLY A 56 15.64 -4.12 -13.06
CA GLY A 56 15.44 -4.57 -14.43
C GLY A 56 13.97 -4.65 -14.83
N LEU A 57 13.11 -3.82 -14.23
CA LEU A 57 11.67 -3.82 -14.47
C LEU A 57 11.29 -2.73 -15.48
N GLN A 58 10.18 -2.95 -16.17
CA GLN A 58 9.54 -1.92 -16.97
C GLN A 58 8.47 -1.22 -16.15
N ALA A 59 8.17 0.03 -16.49
CA ALA A 59 7.16 0.79 -15.75
C ALA A 59 5.80 0.06 -15.70
N ARG A 60 5.43 -0.68 -16.76
CA ARG A 60 4.20 -1.48 -16.81
C ARG A 60 4.09 -2.54 -15.73
N ASP A 61 5.22 -3.05 -15.24
CA ASP A 61 5.24 -4.12 -14.25
C ASP A 61 4.76 -3.62 -12.87
N LEU A 62 4.96 -2.32 -12.57
CA LEU A 62 4.56 -1.70 -11.30
C LEU A 62 3.41 -0.66 -11.42
N ARG A 63 2.96 -0.35 -12.65
CA ARG A 63 1.78 0.50 -12.93
C ARG A 63 0.48 -0.10 -12.39
N PHE A 64 -0.47 0.74 -12.02
CA PHE A 64 -1.73 0.36 -11.33
C PHE A 64 -2.84 -0.16 -12.28
N GLN A 65 -2.51 -0.93 -13.32
CA GLN A 65 -3.53 -1.36 -14.31
C GLN A 65 -4.24 -2.67 -13.93
N HIS A 66 -3.57 -3.59 -13.23
CA HIS A 66 -4.17 -4.86 -12.80
C HIS A 66 -4.61 -4.78 -11.34
N VAL A 67 -5.72 -5.43 -11.00
CA VAL A 67 -6.24 -5.51 -9.62
C VAL A 67 -5.46 -6.58 -8.82
N MET A 68 -5.17 -7.72 -9.42
CA MET A 68 -4.37 -8.80 -8.83
C MET A 68 -3.51 -9.45 -9.92
N SER A 69 -2.24 -9.72 -9.62
CA SER A 69 -1.32 -10.38 -10.56
C SER A 69 -0.10 -10.94 -9.86
N ILE A 70 0.34 -12.13 -10.27
CA ILE A 70 1.66 -12.68 -9.96
C ILE A 70 2.39 -12.85 -11.28
N THR A 71 3.51 -12.16 -11.46
CA THR A 71 4.28 -12.22 -12.70
C THR A 71 5.76 -12.39 -12.41
N THR A 72 6.47 -13.05 -13.30
CA THR A 72 7.92 -13.27 -13.18
C THR A 72 8.67 -12.44 -14.22
N ARG A 73 9.70 -11.72 -13.78
CA ARG A 73 10.59 -10.89 -14.62
C ARG A 73 11.99 -10.91 -14.05
N ASN A 74 12.99 -11.21 -14.87
CA ASN A 74 14.42 -11.07 -14.52
C ASN A 74 14.79 -11.68 -13.16
N ASN A 75 14.39 -12.93 -12.94
CA ASN A 75 14.60 -13.70 -11.69
C ASN A 75 13.95 -13.07 -10.45
N ARG A 76 12.84 -12.36 -10.64
CA ARG A 76 12.08 -11.69 -9.59
C ARG A 76 10.60 -12.01 -9.78
N ILE A 77 9.89 -12.06 -8.68
CA ILE A 77 8.44 -12.27 -8.66
C ILE A 77 7.81 -10.94 -8.28
N ILE A 78 6.91 -10.46 -9.11
CA ILE A 78 6.17 -9.23 -8.90
C ILE A 78 4.76 -9.65 -8.54
N MET A 79 4.39 -9.37 -7.29
CA MET A 79 3.11 -9.74 -6.74
C MET A 79 2.31 -8.48 -6.45
N ARG A 80 1.08 -8.48 -6.95
CA ARG A 80 0.09 -7.45 -6.71
C ARG A 80 -1.16 -8.10 -6.18
N MET A 81 -1.61 -7.61 -5.04
CA MET A 81 -2.85 -8.04 -4.42
C MET A 81 -3.56 -6.78 -3.95
N GLU A 82 -4.60 -6.37 -4.68
CA GLU A 82 -5.35 -5.14 -4.43
C GLU A 82 -4.40 -3.92 -4.38
N TYR A 83 -4.19 -3.34 -3.20
CA TYR A 83 -3.31 -2.18 -2.99
C TYR A 83 -1.85 -2.55 -2.66
N LEU A 84 -1.58 -3.82 -2.30
CA LEU A 84 -0.24 -4.29 -1.98
C LEU A 84 0.58 -4.51 -3.25
N LYS A 85 1.81 -4.00 -3.25
CA LYS A 85 2.80 -4.23 -4.30
C LYS A 85 4.07 -4.78 -3.69
N ALA A 86 4.45 -5.97 -4.13
CA ALA A 86 5.64 -6.64 -3.67
C ALA A 86 6.55 -7.00 -4.85
N VAL A 87 7.85 -6.79 -4.68
CA VAL A 87 8.88 -7.38 -5.54
C VAL A 87 9.68 -8.35 -4.68
N ILE A 88 9.70 -9.61 -5.08
CA ILE A 88 10.31 -10.71 -4.36
C ILE A 88 11.51 -11.18 -5.17
N THR A 89 12.62 -11.32 -4.48
CA THR A 89 13.89 -11.85 -5.01
C THR A 89 14.36 -12.97 -4.09
N PRO A 90 15.34 -13.79 -4.49
CA PRO A 90 15.93 -14.78 -3.59
C PRO A 90 16.56 -14.18 -2.32
N GLU A 91 16.93 -12.89 -2.35
CA GLU A 91 17.66 -12.21 -1.28
C GLU A 91 16.81 -11.31 -0.39
N CYS A 92 15.68 -10.82 -0.91
CA CYS A 92 14.83 -9.87 -0.19
C CYS A 92 13.44 -9.73 -0.78
N LEU A 93 12.52 -9.26 0.07
CA LEU A 93 11.17 -8.83 -0.26
C LEU A 93 11.11 -7.30 -0.17
N LEU A 94 10.60 -6.65 -1.20
CA LEU A 94 10.38 -5.21 -1.25
C LEU A 94 8.87 -4.93 -1.30
N ILE A 95 8.35 -4.26 -0.28
CA ILE A 95 6.97 -3.74 -0.26
C ILE A 95 6.99 -2.27 -0.65
N LEU A 96 6.17 -1.89 -1.64
CA LEU A 96 6.11 -0.53 -2.18
C LEU A 96 4.88 0.22 -1.67
N ASP A 97 5.07 1.45 -1.21
CA ASP A 97 4.04 2.42 -0.83
C ASP A 97 2.98 1.89 0.17
N TYR A 98 3.41 1.16 1.20
CA TYR A 98 2.50 0.51 2.16
C TYR A 98 1.73 1.48 3.09
N ARG A 99 2.10 2.77 3.16
CA ARG A 99 1.59 3.75 4.15
C ARG A 99 0.07 3.97 4.12
N ASN A 100 -0.57 3.70 2.98
CA ASN A 100 -2.03 3.79 2.84
C ASN A 100 -2.74 2.47 3.13
N LEU A 101 -1.98 1.46 3.57
CA LEU A 101 -2.47 0.13 3.86
C LEU A 101 -2.48 0.00 5.39
N ASN A 102 -3.59 -0.45 5.97
CA ASN A 102 -3.69 -0.77 7.40
C ASN A 102 -2.93 -2.07 7.72
N LEU A 103 -1.68 -2.18 7.24
CA LEU A 103 -0.83 -3.37 7.26
C LEU A 103 0.33 -3.26 8.23
N GLU A 104 0.58 -2.08 8.82
CA GLU A 104 1.79 -1.84 9.62
C GLU A 104 1.98 -2.87 10.72
N GLN A 105 0.89 -3.22 11.43
CA GLN A 105 0.94 -4.21 12.50
C GLN A 105 1.48 -5.55 12.00
N TRP A 106 0.92 -6.07 10.90
CA TRP A 106 1.35 -7.34 10.33
C TRP A 106 2.75 -7.24 9.72
N LEU A 107 3.01 -6.20 8.92
CA LEU A 107 4.28 -5.98 8.22
C LEU A 107 5.48 -5.92 9.16
N PHE A 108 5.35 -5.29 10.33
CA PHE A 108 6.49 -5.07 11.22
C PHE A 108 6.55 -6.03 12.41
N ARG A 109 5.47 -6.75 12.73
CA ARG A 109 5.46 -7.70 13.88
C ARG A 109 5.42 -9.17 13.48
N GLU A 110 4.75 -9.51 12.39
CA GLU A 110 4.49 -10.90 12.03
C GLU A 110 5.26 -11.34 10.80
N LEU A 111 5.30 -10.50 9.76
CA LEU A 111 6.01 -10.83 8.52
C LEU A 111 7.51 -11.13 8.73
N PRO A 112 8.28 -10.40 9.56
CA PRO A 112 9.71 -10.69 9.79
C PRO A 112 9.99 -12.13 10.24
N SER A 113 9.24 -12.63 11.23
CA SER A 113 9.44 -13.98 11.76
C SER A 113 9.01 -15.06 10.76
N GLN A 114 7.95 -14.79 9.98
CA GLN A 114 7.54 -15.66 8.88
C GLN A 114 8.63 -15.79 7.80
N LEU A 115 9.31 -14.69 7.47
CA LEU A 115 10.40 -14.67 6.48
C LEU A 115 11.69 -15.33 7.00
N ALA A 116 12.02 -15.11 8.27
CA ALA A 116 13.14 -15.75 8.96
C ALA A 116 12.98 -17.28 9.08
N GLY A 117 11.78 -17.80 8.82
CA GLY A 117 11.48 -19.23 8.89
C GLY A 117 11.20 -19.72 10.31
N GLU A 118 10.85 -18.82 11.23
CA GLU A 118 10.47 -19.15 12.61
C GLU A 118 9.01 -19.68 12.71
N GLY A 119 8.39 -20.01 11.58
CA GLY A 119 7.01 -20.47 11.46
C GLY A 119 6.85 -21.99 11.43
N GLN A 120 5.75 -22.46 12.02
CA GLN A 120 5.47 -23.88 12.29
C GLN A 120 4.94 -24.69 11.08
N LEU A 121 4.99 -24.16 9.86
CA LEU A 121 4.16 -24.65 8.75
C LEU A 121 4.84 -25.51 7.67
N VAL A 122 6.15 -25.77 7.70
CA VAL A 122 6.76 -26.59 6.63
C VAL A 122 7.64 -27.73 7.13
N THR A 123 7.32 -28.92 6.64
CA THR A 123 8.07 -30.18 6.79
C THR A 123 9.43 -30.15 6.08
N TYR A 124 9.74 -29.09 5.32
CA TYR A 124 11.00 -28.82 4.62
C TYR A 124 11.26 -27.30 4.52
N PRO A 125 12.51 -26.81 4.66
CA PRO A 125 12.79 -25.39 4.53
C PRO A 125 12.57 -24.91 3.08
N LEU A 126 11.55 -24.07 2.88
CA LEU A 126 11.30 -23.40 1.59
C LEU A 126 12.38 -22.34 1.31
N PRO A 127 12.79 -22.14 0.05
CA PRO A 127 13.56 -20.95 -0.36
C PRO A 127 12.85 -19.64 0.02
N PHE A 128 13.64 -18.58 0.23
CA PHE A 128 13.15 -17.31 0.77
C PHE A 128 11.99 -16.73 -0.05
N GLU A 129 12.10 -16.73 -1.37
CA GLU A 129 11.09 -16.19 -2.28
C GLU A 129 9.73 -16.90 -2.14
N PHE A 130 9.74 -18.20 -1.81
CA PHE A 130 8.51 -18.96 -1.60
C PHE A 130 7.95 -18.75 -0.20
N ARG A 131 8.80 -18.57 0.83
CA ARG A 131 8.33 -18.12 2.16
C ARG A 131 7.67 -16.75 2.08
N ALA A 132 8.23 -15.84 1.29
CA ALA A 132 7.65 -14.52 1.08
C ALA A 132 6.28 -14.59 0.37
N ILE A 133 6.15 -15.42 -0.68
CA ILE A 133 4.87 -15.64 -1.35
C ILE A 133 3.85 -16.26 -0.38
N GLU A 134 4.25 -17.28 0.37
CA GLU A 134 3.40 -17.95 1.35
C GLU A 134 2.89 -16.97 2.40
N ALA A 135 3.77 -16.19 3.03
CA ALA A 135 3.41 -15.17 4.02
C ALA A 135 2.40 -14.15 3.47
N LEU A 136 2.64 -13.64 2.24
CA LEU A 136 1.73 -12.70 1.60
C LEU A 136 0.37 -13.35 1.33
N LEU A 137 0.33 -14.57 0.76
CA LEU A 137 -0.92 -15.27 0.49
C LEU A 137 -1.68 -15.61 1.77
N GLN A 138 -0.99 -16.07 2.82
CA GLN A 138 -1.56 -16.40 4.12
C GLN A 138 -2.23 -15.16 4.75
N TYR A 139 -1.59 -14.00 4.66
CA TYR A 139 -2.16 -12.73 5.11
C TYR A 139 -3.45 -12.37 4.35
N TRP A 140 -3.43 -12.49 3.02
CA TRP A 140 -4.61 -12.21 2.20
C TRP A 140 -5.76 -13.18 2.46
N ILE A 141 -5.47 -14.47 2.61
CA ILE A 141 -6.47 -15.49 2.95
C ILE A 141 -7.12 -15.13 4.29
N SER A 142 -6.32 -14.84 5.32
CA SER A 142 -6.82 -14.46 6.65
C SER A 142 -7.68 -13.20 6.59
N THR A 143 -7.26 -12.21 5.82
CA THR A 143 -8.00 -10.95 5.62
C THR A 143 -9.35 -11.18 4.94
N LEU A 144 -9.37 -11.99 3.87
CA LEU A 144 -10.60 -12.32 3.14
C LEU A 144 -11.55 -13.15 3.99
N GLN A 145 -11.03 -14.13 4.74
CA GLN A 145 -11.81 -14.92 5.68
C GLN A 145 -12.43 -14.06 6.79
N GLY A 146 -11.67 -13.11 7.34
CA GLY A 146 -12.18 -12.16 8.33
C GLY A 146 -13.28 -11.23 7.78
N LYS A 147 -13.15 -10.76 6.54
CA LYS A 147 -14.22 -9.99 5.88
C LYS A 147 -15.47 -10.83 5.65
N LEU A 148 -15.29 -12.07 5.18
CA LEU A 148 -16.39 -12.99 4.91
C LEU A 148 -17.14 -13.39 6.18
N SER A 149 -16.43 -13.62 7.28
CA SER A 149 -17.05 -14.01 8.56
C SER A 149 -17.93 -12.92 9.16
N ILE A 150 -17.70 -11.64 8.82
CA ILE A 150 -18.54 -10.51 9.21
C ILE A 150 -19.75 -10.37 8.27
N LEU A 151 -19.53 -10.45 6.96
CA LEU A 151 -20.57 -10.21 5.96
C LEU A 151 -21.60 -11.34 5.88
N GLN A 152 -21.15 -12.60 5.97
CA GLN A 152 -22.02 -13.75 5.78
C GLN A 152 -23.19 -13.80 6.78
N PRO A 153 -22.99 -13.64 8.11
CA PRO A 153 -24.10 -13.62 9.06
C PRO A 153 -25.07 -12.47 8.81
N LEU A 154 -24.57 -11.27 8.50
CA LEU A 154 -25.41 -10.08 8.26
C LEU A 154 -26.30 -10.25 7.03
N ILE A 155 -25.76 -10.84 5.95
CA ILE A 155 -26.52 -11.15 4.74
C ILE A 155 -27.60 -12.18 5.06
N LEU A 156 -27.26 -13.26 5.77
CA LEU A 156 -28.22 -14.30 6.13
C LEU A 156 -29.35 -13.77 7.01
N GLU A 157 -29.02 -13.00 8.06
CA GLU A 157 -30.01 -12.36 8.94
C GLU A 157 -30.95 -11.44 8.15
N THR A 158 -30.38 -10.63 7.23
CA THR A 158 -31.18 -9.72 6.40
C THR A 158 -32.11 -10.50 5.47
N LEU A 159 -31.64 -11.58 4.86
CA LEU A 159 -32.44 -12.44 3.99
C LEU A 159 -33.57 -13.14 4.77
N GLU A 160 -33.28 -13.70 5.94
CA GLU A 160 -34.30 -14.30 6.82
C GLU A 160 -35.37 -13.28 7.22
N ALA A 161 -34.95 -12.07 7.59
CA ALA A 161 -35.85 -10.99 7.99
C ALA A 161 -36.69 -10.42 6.84
N LEU A 162 -36.31 -10.66 5.58
CA LEU A 162 -37.06 -10.31 4.38
C LEU A 162 -38.06 -11.41 3.96
N VAL A 163 -37.81 -12.65 4.38
CA VAL A 163 -38.61 -13.85 4.03
C VAL A 163 -39.58 -14.23 5.15
N ASP A 164 -39.64 -13.49 6.27
CA ASP A 164 -40.55 -13.78 7.38
C ASP A 164 -42.02 -13.83 6.90
N PRO A 165 -42.66 -15.02 6.91
CA PRO A 165 -44.00 -15.22 6.36
C PRO A 165 -45.11 -14.50 7.15
N LYS A 166 -44.78 -13.91 8.30
CA LYS A 166 -45.71 -13.09 9.09
C LYS A 166 -45.91 -11.68 8.50
N HIS A 167 -44.99 -11.23 7.66
CA HIS A 167 -45.08 -9.93 6.99
C HIS A 167 -45.67 -10.09 5.58
N SER A 168 -46.81 -9.45 5.31
CA SER A 168 -47.51 -9.51 4.01
C SER A 168 -46.83 -8.73 2.89
N SER A 169 -45.78 -7.97 3.19
CA SER A 169 -45.00 -7.19 2.23
C SER A 169 -43.53 -7.10 2.63
N VAL A 170 -42.67 -7.08 1.63
CA VAL A 170 -41.21 -6.98 1.79
C VAL A 170 -40.82 -5.61 2.37
N ASP A 171 -40.02 -5.61 3.44
CA ASP A 171 -39.48 -4.38 4.04
C ASP A 171 -38.45 -3.74 3.09
N ARG A 172 -38.85 -2.61 2.48
CA ARG A 172 -38.02 -1.86 1.52
C ARG A 172 -36.74 -1.31 2.14
N SER A 173 -36.71 -1.07 3.44
CA SER A 173 -35.55 -0.56 4.18
C SER A 173 -34.45 -1.62 4.27
N LYS A 174 -34.84 -2.86 4.59
CA LYS A 174 -33.94 -4.03 4.62
C LYS A 174 -33.47 -4.42 3.22
N LEU A 175 -34.35 -4.34 2.23
CA LEU A 175 -33.99 -4.56 0.82
C LEU A 175 -32.95 -3.54 0.35
N HIS A 176 -33.09 -2.27 0.73
CA HIS A 176 -32.11 -1.24 0.41
C HIS A 176 -30.73 -1.52 1.03
N ILE A 177 -30.69 -1.96 2.30
CA ILE A 177 -29.44 -2.37 2.97
C ILE A 177 -28.78 -3.54 2.22
N LEU A 178 -29.56 -4.57 1.85
CA LEU A 178 -29.06 -5.70 1.07
C LEU A 178 -28.46 -5.25 -0.28
N LEU A 179 -29.17 -4.38 -0.99
CA LEU A 179 -28.72 -3.84 -2.28
C LEU A 179 -27.50 -2.92 -2.16
N GLN A 180 -27.34 -2.21 -1.04
CA GLN A 180 -26.12 -1.45 -0.77
C GLN A 180 -24.94 -2.39 -0.50
N ASN A 181 -25.14 -3.45 0.27
CA ASN A 181 -24.11 -4.46 0.53
C ASN A 181 -23.72 -5.23 -0.74
N GLY A 182 -24.63 -5.40 -1.71
CA GLY A 182 -24.36 -6.07 -2.98
C GLY A 182 -23.60 -5.26 -4.04
N LYS A 183 -23.25 -3.99 -3.77
CA LYS A 183 -22.53 -3.11 -4.73
C LYS A 183 -20.99 -3.14 -4.60
N SER A 184 -20.43 -3.96 -3.73
CA SER A 184 -18.99 -4.06 -3.48
C SER A 184 -18.31 -5.14 -4.31
#